data_AF-F6ZZS3-F1
#
_entry.id   AF-F6ZZS3-F1
#
_cell.length_a   1.000
_cell.length_b   1.000
_cell.length_c   1.000
_cell.angle_alpha   90.00
_cell.angle_beta   90.00
_cell.angle_gamma   90.00
#
_symmetry.space_group_name_H-M   'P 1'
#
loop_
_entity.id
_entity.type
_entity.pdbx_description
1 polymer ?
#
loop_
_entity_poly.entity_id
_entity_poly.type
_entity_poly.pdbx_seq_one_letter_code
_entity_poly.pdbx_strand_id
1 'polypeptide(L)'
;ASSKQSVAQCCHHVLGLIEGSNTWLATIDNICKEVNIGVEEGGELCAALEALVGKVVYKGTASCIKDLLPDDFHPNLRDLLTKVISSNLDEWKTRMLQYQVSFPKLLNFDWRLEKDNPSRAPSCVVNFETSDKTMEVDMSRETLDTMLGSLSKIRDQISSIAK
;
A
#
# COMPACT_ATOMS: atom_id res chain seq x y z
N ALA A 1 -12.86 1.15 -32.52
CA ALA A 1 -11.51 0.56 -32.62
C ALA A 1 -10.77 0.63 -31.27
N SER A 2 -11.44 0.31 -30.15
CA SER A 2 -10.99 0.79 -28.82
C SER A 2 -10.87 -0.27 -27.71
N SER A 3 -11.16 -1.56 -27.95
CA SER A 3 -11.36 -2.51 -26.84
C SER A 3 -10.11 -2.80 -26.00
N LYS A 4 -8.92 -2.90 -26.61
CA LYS A 4 -7.68 -3.16 -25.85
C LYS A 4 -7.24 -1.96 -25.01
N GLN A 5 -7.36 -0.76 -25.58
CA GLN A 5 -6.91 0.46 -24.92
C GLN A 5 -7.85 0.83 -23.78
N SER A 6 -9.18 0.73 -23.98
CA SER A 6 -10.16 0.96 -22.93
C SER A 6 -10.02 -0.05 -21.78
N VAL A 7 -9.83 -1.34 -22.06
CA VAL A 7 -9.58 -2.35 -21.00
C VAL A 7 -8.30 -2.04 -20.21
N ALA A 8 -7.24 -1.59 -20.89
CA ALA A 8 -6.04 -1.13 -20.21
C ALA A 8 -6.31 0.10 -19.33
N GLN A 9 -7.04 1.11 -19.82
CA GLN A 9 -7.40 2.29 -19.03
C GLN A 9 -8.24 1.93 -17.80
N CYS A 10 -9.22 1.04 -17.93
CA CYS A 10 -10.00 0.54 -16.78
C CYS A 10 -9.08 -0.09 -15.71
N CYS A 11 -8.11 -0.91 -16.12
CA CYS A 11 -7.14 -1.49 -15.17
C CYS A 11 -6.27 -0.42 -14.50
N HIS A 12 -5.88 0.64 -15.21
CA HIS A 12 -5.09 1.74 -14.64
C HIS A 12 -5.92 2.60 -13.66
N HIS A 13 -7.19 2.88 -13.97
CA HIS A 13 -8.07 3.60 -13.05
C HIS A 13 -8.26 2.83 -11.75
N VAL A 14 -8.45 1.52 -11.84
CA VAL A 14 -8.54 0.59 -10.69
C VAL A 14 -7.22 0.50 -9.93
N LEU A 15 -6.08 0.50 -10.62
CA LEU A 15 -4.78 0.55 -9.96
C LEU A 15 -4.64 1.83 -9.12
N GLY A 16 -5.03 2.98 -9.68
CA GLY A 16 -5.02 4.26 -8.95
C GLY A 16 -5.97 4.27 -7.74
N LEU A 17 -7.06 3.50 -7.79
CA LEU A 17 -7.94 3.26 -6.63
C LEU A 17 -7.22 2.44 -5.55
N ILE A 18 -6.54 1.34 -5.94
CA ILE A 18 -5.75 0.49 -5.01
C ILE A 18 -4.60 1.28 -4.37
N GLU A 19 -4.00 2.23 -5.10
CA GLU A 19 -2.96 3.15 -4.59
C GLU A 19 -3.50 4.23 -3.65
N GLY A 20 -4.82 4.41 -3.58
CA GLY A 20 -5.46 5.52 -2.86
C GLY A 20 -5.34 6.87 -3.57
N SER A 21 -4.92 6.89 -4.85
CA SER A 21 -4.83 8.11 -5.67
C SER A 21 -6.17 8.54 -6.25
N ASN A 22 -7.12 7.61 -6.43
CA ASN A 22 -8.47 7.86 -6.93
C ASN A 22 -9.52 7.49 -5.89
N THR A 23 -10.67 8.17 -5.92
CA THR A 23 -11.85 7.75 -5.16
C THR A 23 -12.66 6.71 -5.92
N TRP A 24 -13.40 5.88 -5.19
CA TRP A 24 -14.31 4.86 -5.76
C TRP A 24 -15.28 5.46 -6.79
N LEU A 25 -15.93 6.57 -6.45
CA LEU A 25 -16.92 7.24 -7.31
C LEU A 25 -16.29 7.80 -8.59
N ALA A 26 -15.11 8.42 -8.51
CA ALA A 26 -14.41 8.93 -9.68
C ALA A 26 -13.92 7.80 -10.61
N THR A 27 -13.52 6.67 -10.02
CA THR A 27 -13.07 5.49 -10.75
C THR A 27 -14.23 4.87 -11.54
N ILE A 28 -15.41 4.74 -10.93
CA ILE A 28 -16.63 4.26 -11.60
C ILE A 28 -16.99 5.19 -12.77
N ASP A 29 -17.04 6.51 -12.56
CA ASP A 29 -17.39 7.47 -13.61
C ASP A 29 -16.45 7.36 -14.83
N ASN A 30 -15.15 7.18 -14.60
CA ASN A 30 -14.18 6.96 -15.67
C ASN A 30 -14.39 5.63 -16.38
N ILE A 31 -14.65 4.54 -15.65
CA ILE A 31 -14.94 3.23 -16.24
C ILE A 31 -16.22 3.27 -17.08
N CYS A 32 -17.27 3.91 -16.57
CA CYS A 32 -18.53 4.10 -17.29
C CYS A 32 -18.33 4.85 -18.61
N LYS A 33 -17.46 5.88 -18.62
CA LYS A 33 -17.11 6.62 -19.84
C LYS A 33 -16.28 5.80 -20.83
N GLU A 34 -15.33 5.01 -20.34
CA GLU A 34 -14.44 4.19 -21.18
C GLU A 34 -15.17 3.03 -21.87
N VAL A 35 -16.12 2.40 -21.17
CA VAL A 35 -16.83 1.20 -21.65
C VAL A 35 -18.27 1.51 -22.10
N ASN A 36 -18.74 2.74 -21.86
CA ASN A 36 -20.09 3.20 -22.17
C ASN A 36 -21.18 2.32 -21.52
N ILE A 37 -21.09 2.16 -20.20
CA ILE A 37 -21.97 1.34 -19.35
C ILE A 37 -22.64 2.18 -18.25
N GLY A 38 -23.68 1.63 -17.62
CA GLY A 38 -24.34 2.27 -16.49
C GLY A 38 -23.50 2.29 -15.21
N VAL A 39 -23.87 3.15 -14.25
CA VAL A 39 -23.15 3.28 -12.96
C VAL A 39 -23.16 1.99 -12.14
N GLU A 40 -24.25 1.23 -12.20
CA GLU A 40 -24.41 -0.05 -11.50
C GLU A 40 -23.44 -1.11 -12.06
N GLU A 41 -23.48 -1.34 -13.38
CA GLU A 41 -22.56 -2.23 -14.10
C GLU A 41 -21.09 -1.78 -13.96
N GLY A 42 -20.85 -0.47 -13.96
CA GLY A 42 -19.53 0.11 -13.73
C GLY A 42 -18.98 -0.15 -12.33
N GLY A 43 -19.85 -0.15 -11.32
CA GLY A 43 -19.49 -0.52 -9.95
C GLY A 43 -19.10 -1.99 -9.84
N GLU A 44 -19.88 -2.89 -10.44
CA GLU A 44 -19.58 -4.33 -10.47
C GLU A 44 -18.27 -4.63 -11.21
N LEU A 45 -18.07 -4.00 -12.37
CA LEU A 45 -16.84 -4.12 -13.15
C LEU A 45 -15.62 -3.58 -12.37
N CYS A 46 -15.77 -2.44 -11.70
CA CYS A 46 -14.73 -1.86 -10.86
C CYS A 46 -14.33 -2.82 -9.73
N ALA A 47 -15.30 -3.36 -8.98
CA ALA A 47 -15.05 -4.30 -7.89
C ALA A 47 -14.36 -5.59 -8.38
N ALA A 48 -14.81 -6.14 -9.51
CA ALA A 48 -14.24 -7.35 -10.09
C ALA A 48 -12.79 -7.12 -10.58
N LEU A 49 -12.54 -5.99 -11.26
CA LEU A 49 -11.20 -5.61 -11.69
C LEU A 49 -10.27 -5.31 -10.52
N GLU A 50 -10.77 -4.66 -9.46
CA GLU A 50 -9.99 -4.38 -8.25
C GLU A 50 -9.55 -5.68 -7.58
N ALA A 51 -10.48 -6.64 -7.43
CA ALA A 51 -10.17 -7.94 -6.87
C ALA A 51 -9.14 -8.71 -7.73
N LEU A 52 -9.25 -8.64 -9.06
CA LEU A 52 -8.33 -9.30 -9.98
C LEU A 52 -6.94 -8.65 -9.97
N VAL A 53 -6.87 -7.34 -10.23
CA VAL A 53 -5.62 -6.57 -10.27
C VAL A 53 -4.92 -6.63 -8.91
N GLY A 54 -5.66 -6.44 -7.82
CA GLY A 54 -5.14 -6.58 -6.47
C GLY A 54 -4.53 -7.96 -6.22
N LYS A 55 -5.24 -9.05 -6.51
CA LYS A 55 -4.69 -10.41 -6.36
C LYS A 55 -3.44 -10.63 -7.19
N VAL A 56 -3.42 -10.17 -8.44
CA VAL A 56 -2.29 -10.41 -9.34
C VAL A 56 -1.06 -9.58 -8.93
N VAL A 57 -1.25 -8.32 -8.52
CA VAL A 57 -0.15 -7.46 -8.09
C VAL A 57 0.43 -7.91 -6.74
N TYR A 58 -0.43 -8.29 -5.78
CA TYR A 58 0.03 -8.69 -4.43
C TYR A 58 0.49 -10.15 -4.30
N LYS A 59 -0.11 -11.09 -5.04
CA LYS A 59 0.16 -12.53 -4.90
C LYS A 59 0.70 -13.21 -6.15
N GLY A 60 0.58 -12.58 -7.33
CA GLY A 60 0.65 -13.30 -8.60
C GLY A 60 1.95 -13.15 -9.38
N THR A 61 2.29 -14.19 -10.14
CA THR A 61 3.04 -14.10 -11.40
C THR A 61 2.04 -14.07 -12.56
N ALA A 62 2.45 -13.59 -13.74
CA ALA A 62 1.60 -13.52 -14.94
C ALA A 62 0.90 -14.85 -15.30
N SER A 63 1.50 -15.98 -14.91
CA SER A 63 0.94 -17.32 -15.09
C SER A 63 -0.37 -17.57 -14.34
N CYS A 64 -0.60 -16.90 -13.20
CA CYS A 64 -1.75 -17.15 -12.33
C CYS A 64 -3.04 -16.46 -12.82
N ILE A 65 -2.97 -15.54 -13.80
CA ILE A 65 -4.15 -14.78 -14.24
C ILE A 65 -5.20 -15.70 -14.86
N LYS A 66 -4.76 -16.73 -15.59
CA LYS A 66 -5.65 -17.71 -16.23
C LYS A 66 -6.38 -18.57 -15.20
N ASP A 67 -5.70 -18.92 -14.10
CA ASP A 67 -6.26 -19.73 -13.01
C ASP A 67 -7.23 -18.93 -12.10
N LEU A 68 -7.15 -17.60 -12.14
CA LEU A 68 -8.03 -16.70 -11.37
C LEU A 68 -9.37 -16.43 -12.07
N LEU A 69 -9.46 -16.74 -13.36
CA LEU A 69 -10.66 -16.52 -14.16
C LEU A 69 -11.43 -17.84 -14.32
N PRO A 70 -12.77 -17.82 -14.32
CA PRO A 70 -13.59 -19.01 -14.59
C PRO A 70 -13.26 -19.66 -15.95
N ASP A 71 -13.42 -20.98 -16.04
CA ASP A 71 -13.17 -21.74 -17.27
C ASP A 71 -14.14 -21.37 -18.41
N ASP A 72 -15.36 -20.97 -18.06
CA ASP A 72 -16.43 -20.51 -18.96
C ASP A 72 -16.29 -19.03 -19.36
N PHE A 73 -15.25 -18.33 -18.90
CA PHE A 73 -14.99 -16.94 -19.25
C PHE A 73 -14.59 -16.77 -20.73
N HIS A 74 -15.05 -15.68 -21.35
CA HIS A 74 -14.85 -15.44 -22.78
C HIS A 74 -13.35 -15.48 -23.17
N PRO A 75 -12.91 -16.40 -24.04
CA PRO A 75 -11.49 -16.71 -24.25
C PRO A 75 -10.70 -15.50 -24.75
N ASN A 76 -11.24 -14.73 -25.70
CA ASN A 76 -10.56 -13.54 -26.22
C ASN A 76 -10.40 -12.43 -25.16
N LEU A 77 -11.33 -12.32 -24.20
CA LEU A 77 -11.26 -11.31 -23.15
C LEU A 77 -10.29 -11.75 -22.06
N ARG A 78 -10.28 -13.04 -21.72
CA ARG A 78 -9.26 -13.65 -20.84
C ARG A 78 -7.86 -13.41 -21.39
N ASP A 79 -7.63 -13.68 -22.67
CA ASP A 79 -6.33 -13.48 -23.29
C ASP A 79 -5.95 -11.99 -23.35
N LEU A 80 -6.92 -11.11 -23.58
CA LEU A 80 -6.71 -9.67 -23.56
C LEU A 80 -6.31 -9.17 -22.16
N LEU A 81 -7.07 -9.54 -21.12
CA LEU A 81 -6.79 -9.18 -19.73
C LEU A 81 -5.44 -9.74 -19.29
N THR A 82 -5.18 -11.02 -19.59
CA THR A 82 -3.89 -11.65 -19.31
C THR A 82 -2.75 -10.87 -19.95
N LYS A 83 -2.88 -10.49 -21.24
CA LYS A 83 -1.86 -9.73 -21.95
C LYS A 83 -1.67 -8.33 -21.36
N VAL A 84 -2.75 -7.60 -21.11
CA VAL A 84 -2.69 -6.24 -20.55
C VAL A 84 -2.05 -6.25 -19.16
N ILE A 85 -2.53 -7.11 -18.25
CA ILE A 85 -2.02 -7.16 -16.88
C ILE A 85 -0.56 -7.64 -16.89
N SER A 86 -0.24 -8.70 -17.65
CA SER A 86 1.14 -9.22 -17.70
C SER A 86 2.14 -8.20 -18.27
N SER A 87 1.73 -7.39 -19.26
CA SER A 87 2.60 -6.36 -19.84
C SER A 87 2.90 -5.21 -18.89
N ASN A 88 2.05 -4.95 -17.88
CA ASN A 88 2.23 -3.85 -16.93
C ASN A 88 2.58 -4.34 -15.51
N LEU A 89 2.68 -5.65 -15.30
CA LEU A 89 2.77 -6.24 -13.96
C LEU A 89 4.01 -5.79 -13.18
N ASP A 90 5.17 -5.76 -13.82
CA ASP A 90 6.42 -5.39 -13.16
C ASP A 90 6.43 -3.90 -12.74
N GLU A 91 5.86 -3.03 -13.59
CA GLU A 91 5.66 -1.62 -13.27
C GLU A 91 4.68 -1.46 -12.11
N TRP A 92 3.52 -2.11 -12.18
CA TRP A 92 2.48 -2.03 -11.14
C TRP A 92 2.97 -2.58 -9.81
N LYS A 93 3.75 -3.66 -9.80
CA LYS A 93 4.38 -4.16 -8.57
C LYS A 93 5.37 -3.17 -7.98
N THR A 94 6.23 -2.60 -8.82
CA THR A 94 7.21 -1.58 -8.37
C THR A 94 6.50 -0.36 -7.80
N ARG A 95 5.44 0.09 -8.47
CA ARG A 95 4.60 1.20 -8.03
C ARG A 95 3.88 0.86 -6.72
N MET A 96 3.27 -0.32 -6.62
CA MET A 96 2.64 -0.76 -5.38
C MET A 96 3.63 -0.90 -4.24
N LEU A 97 4.86 -1.35 -4.45
CA LEU A 97 5.89 -1.37 -3.40
C LEU A 97 6.19 0.02 -2.83
N GLN A 98 6.07 1.07 -3.65
CA GLN A 98 6.21 2.46 -3.20
C GLN A 98 5.03 2.93 -2.34
N TYR A 99 3.81 2.46 -2.65
CA TYR A 99 2.60 2.81 -1.91
C TYR A 99 2.32 1.90 -0.70
N GLN A 100 2.74 0.63 -0.76
CA GLN A 100 2.50 -0.38 0.28
C GLN A 100 3.43 -0.19 1.50
N VAL A 101 4.47 0.65 1.39
CA VAL A 101 5.48 0.80 2.43
C VAL A 101 5.95 2.26 2.58
N SER A 102 5.07 3.14 3.02
CA SER A 102 5.52 4.11 4.01
C SER A 102 5.04 3.65 5.37
N PHE A 103 5.84 2.78 6.01
CA PHE A 103 5.84 2.81 7.47
C PHE A 103 6.05 4.26 7.90
N PRO A 104 5.31 4.76 8.90
CA PRO A 104 5.59 6.06 9.51
C PRO A 104 7.10 6.23 9.70
N LYS A 105 7.69 7.11 8.90
CA LYS A 105 9.14 7.32 8.96
C LYS A 105 9.39 8.28 10.10
N LEU A 106 10.27 7.92 11.04
CA LEU A 106 10.74 8.86 12.03
C LEU A 106 11.54 9.95 11.31
N LEU A 107 11.00 11.17 11.29
CA LEU A 107 11.56 12.34 10.64
C LEU A 107 12.50 13.09 11.58
N ASN A 108 12.10 13.22 12.83
CA ASN A 108 12.86 13.92 13.87
C ASN A 108 12.59 13.30 15.24
N PHE A 109 13.53 13.48 16.17
CA PHE A 109 13.31 13.20 17.58
C PHE A 109 14.00 14.25 18.45
N ASP A 110 13.30 14.72 19.47
CA ASP A 110 13.82 15.66 20.46
C ASP A 110 13.53 15.13 21.86
N TRP A 111 14.38 15.46 22.82
CA TRP A 111 14.22 15.00 24.20
C TRP A 111 14.46 16.13 25.21
N ARG A 112 13.78 16.04 26.34
CA ARG A 112 13.95 16.94 27.48
C ARG A 112 13.91 16.17 28.78
N LEU A 113 14.65 16.64 29.76
CA LEU A 113 14.74 16.01 31.07
C LEU A 113 13.95 16.84 32.07
N GLU A 114 12.86 16.26 32.59
CA GLU A 114 12.05 16.88 33.63
C GLU A 114 12.63 16.53 35.00
N LYS A 115 13.24 17.51 35.66
CA LYS A 115 13.83 17.38 37.01
C LYS A 115 13.12 18.21 38.08
N ASP A 116 12.20 19.10 37.70
CA ASP A 116 11.71 20.17 38.57
C ASP A 116 10.49 19.80 39.43
N ASN A 117 10.09 18.53 39.47
CA ASN A 117 9.02 18.10 40.37
C ASN A 117 9.61 17.38 41.59
N PRO A 118 9.68 18.01 42.78
CA PRO A 118 10.20 17.37 43.99
C PRO A 118 9.37 16.17 44.47
N SER A 119 8.17 15.95 43.89
CA SER A 119 7.30 14.80 44.19
C SER A 119 7.43 13.64 43.21
N ARG A 120 8.19 13.79 42.11
CA ARG A 120 8.30 12.78 41.04
C ARG A 120 9.78 12.49 40.74
N ALA A 121 10.11 11.22 40.52
CA ALA A 121 11.45 10.84 40.08
C ALA A 121 11.77 11.49 38.72
N PRO A 122 13.05 11.80 38.43
CA PRO A 122 13.45 12.39 37.17
C PRO A 122 12.96 11.56 35.99
N SER A 123 12.32 12.22 35.01
CA SER A 123 11.73 11.54 33.85
C SER A 123 12.19 12.20 32.55
N CYS A 124 12.34 11.40 31.51
CA CYS A 124 12.76 11.85 30.18
C CYS A 124 11.53 11.91 29.28
N VAL A 125 11.20 13.09 28.77
CA VAL A 125 10.13 13.24 27.79
C VAL A 125 10.75 13.30 26.41
N VAL A 126 10.31 12.41 25.53
CA VAL A 126 10.80 12.29 24.15
C VAL A 126 9.67 12.57 23.19
N ASN A 127 9.95 13.47 22.25
CA ASN A 127 9.10 13.84 21.14
C ASN A 127 9.57 13.10 19.89
N PHE A 128 8.68 12.31 19.30
CA PHE A 128 8.90 11.64 18.03
C PHE A 128 8.04 12.30 16.96
N GLU A 129 8.68 12.79 15.91
CA GLU A 129 7.99 13.28 14.72
C GLU A 129 8.07 12.24 13.63
N THR A 130 6.91 11.78 13.16
CA THR A 130 6.79 10.82 12.08
C THR A 130 6.08 11.44 10.89
N SER A 131 6.16 10.79 9.73
CA SER A 131 5.51 11.28 8.50
C SER A 131 3.99 11.46 8.61
N ASP A 132 3.33 10.83 9.58
CA ASP A 132 1.88 10.91 9.78
C ASP A 132 1.47 11.65 11.08
N LYS A 133 2.33 11.72 12.11
CA LYS A 133 2.00 12.31 13.41
C LYS A 133 3.20 12.68 14.27
N THR A 134 2.95 13.50 15.28
CA THR A 134 3.90 13.77 16.37
C THR A 134 3.40 13.10 17.65
N MET A 135 4.30 12.43 18.38
CA MET A 135 4.02 11.78 19.66
C MET A 135 4.97 12.27 20.74
N GLU A 136 4.43 12.54 21.92
CA GLU A 136 5.22 12.83 23.12
C GLU A 136 5.07 11.66 24.10
N VAL A 137 6.20 11.14 24.59
CA VAL A 137 6.23 10.00 25.51
C VAL A 137 7.10 10.33 26.71
N ASP A 138 6.51 10.19 27.90
CA ASP A 138 7.20 10.35 29.17
C ASP A 138 7.75 8.99 29.64
N MET A 139 9.07 8.90 29.78
CA MET A 139 9.79 7.67 30.07
C MET A 139 10.63 7.79 31.34
N SER A 140 10.46 6.81 32.23
CA SER A 140 11.38 6.60 33.34
C SER A 140 12.74 6.14 32.85
N ARG A 141 13.76 6.23 33.72
CA ARG A 141 15.10 5.71 33.43
C ARG A 141 15.08 4.24 33.02
N GLU A 142 14.32 3.41 33.74
CA GLU A 142 14.25 1.97 33.49
C GLU A 142 13.64 1.65 32.12
N THR A 143 12.59 2.40 31.73
CA THR A 143 11.97 2.27 30.41
C THR A 143 12.94 2.68 29.31
N LEU A 144 13.68 3.78 29.51
CA LEU A 144 14.68 4.25 28.55
C LEU A 144 15.84 3.25 28.38
N ASP A 145 16.36 2.70 29.47
CA ASP A 145 17.43 1.68 29.44
C ASP A 145 16.95 0.41 28.71
N THR A 146 15.70 0.00 28.95
CA THR A 146 15.08 -1.14 28.25
C THR A 146 14.92 -0.87 26.75
N MET A 147 14.48 0.34 26.38
CA MET A 147 14.33 0.76 25.00
C MET A 147 15.67 0.73 24.27
N LEU A 148 16.72 1.32 24.84
CA LEU A 148 18.07 1.31 24.27
C LEU A 148 18.61 -0.12 24.08
N GLY A 149 18.40 -0.99 25.07
CA GLY A 149 18.77 -2.40 24.97
C GLY A 149 18.03 -3.12 23.83
N SER A 150 16.74 -2.84 23.65
CA SER A 150 15.95 -3.42 22.56
C SER A 150 16.37 -2.91 21.18
N LEU A 151 16.65 -1.60 21.04
CA LEU A 151 17.10 -0.99 19.79
C LEU A 151 18.49 -1.49 19.38
N SER A 152 19.39 -1.74 20.33
CA SER A 152 20.68 -2.38 20.05
C SER A 152 20.51 -3.77 19.45
N LYS A 153 19.59 -4.59 19.99
CA LYS A 153 19.30 -5.93 19.44
C LYS A 153 18.74 -5.86 18.02
N ILE A 154 17.83 -4.90 17.76
CA ILE A 154 17.28 -4.66 16.42
C ILE A 154 18.40 -4.27 15.44
N ARG A 155 19.30 -3.35 15.82
CA ARG A 155 20.46 -2.98 15.00
C ARG A 155 21.31 -4.21 14.64
N ASP A 156 21.59 -5.06 15.63
CA ASP A 156 22.44 -6.23 15.44
C ASP A 156 21.75 -7.27 14.53
N GLN A 157 20.44 -7.46 14.67
CA GLN A 157 19.63 -8.30 13.77
C GLN A 157 19.65 -7.79 12.33
N ILE A 158 19.41 -6.50 12.12
CA ILE A 158 19.44 -5.89 10.77
C ILE A 158 20.84 -6.04 10.15
N SER A 159 21.88 -5.80 10.93
CA SER A 159 23.27 -5.91 10.49
C SER A 159 23.67 -7.35 10.14
N SER A 160 23.03 -8.36 10.76
CA SER A 160 23.22 -9.77 10.42
C SER A 160 22.52 -10.16 9.11
N ILE A 161 21.40 -9.50 8.76
CA ILE A 161 20.63 -9.77 7.54
C ILE A 161 21.22 -9.04 6.33
N ALA A 162 21.87 -7.89 6.56
CA ALA A 162 22.52 -7.10 5.52
C ALA A 162 23.91 -7.64 5.06
N LYS A 163 24.34 -8.81 5.57
CA LYS A 163 25.54 -9.53 5.13
C LYS A 163 25.15 -10.62 4.13
#